data_AF-A0A2G5ZHY5-F1
#
_entry.id   AF-A0A2G5ZHY5-F1
#
_cell.length_a   1.000
_cell.length_b   1.000
_cell.length_c   1.000
_cell.angle_alpha   90.00
_cell.angle_beta   90.00
_cell.angle_gamma   90.00
#
_symmetry.space_group_name_H-M   'P 1'
#
loop_
_entity.id
_entity.type
_entity.pdbx_description
1 polymer ?
#
loop_
_entity_poly.entity_id
_entity_poly.type
_entity_poly.pdbx_seq_one_letter_code
_entity_poly.pdbx_strand_id
1 'polypeptide(L)'
;MQIIHEPFLQFHPHTAAKIGLNESMFLQQIHELSFGPNDIEEGTQWVSRSYKEWHSVMNFWSMATIIRAIRKLEKSGYIYSKRLNFGEKMYLVDYEVCKSNAVYLLQPASEEVVTIN
;
A
#
# COMPACT_ATOMS: atom_id res chain seq x y z
N MET A 1 -4.41 31.07 5.29
CA MET A 1 -4.77 29.65 5.09
C MET A 1 -4.54 29.32 3.63
N GLN A 2 -3.70 28.33 3.32
CA GLN A 2 -3.51 27.84 1.95
C GLN A 2 -4.20 26.49 1.82
N ILE A 3 -4.87 26.28 0.68
CA ILE A 3 -5.43 24.99 0.29
C ILE A 3 -4.41 24.37 -0.68
N ILE A 4 -3.92 23.18 -0.35
CA ILE A 4 -2.95 22.44 -1.16
C ILE A 4 -3.69 21.23 -1.74
N HIS A 5 -3.51 20.98 -3.03
CA HIS A 5 -4.05 19.81 -3.72
C HIS A 5 -2.96 18.75 -3.84
N GLU A 6 -2.86 17.91 -2.82
CA GLU A 6 -1.96 16.75 -2.77
C GLU A 6 -2.79 15.46 -2.56
N PRO A 7 -2.32 14.31 -3.09
CA PRO A 7 -3.03 13.05 -2.90
C PRO A 7 -3.09 12.68 -1.42
N PHE A 8 -4.28 12.32 -0.94
CA PHE A 8 -4.48 11.91 0.44
C PHE A 8 -3.94 10.49 0.67
N LEU A 9 -3.30 10.30 1.81
CA LEU A 9 -3.02 8.96 2.32
C LEU A 9 -4.29 8.40 2.97
N GLN A 10 -4.92 7.45 2.29
CA GLN A 10 -6.14 6.82 2.74
C GLN A 10 -5.85 5.48 3.44
N PHE A 11 -6.75 5.06 4.33
CA PHE A 11 -6.74 3.74 4.95
C PHE A 11 -8.13 3.44 5.54
N HIS A 12 -8.43 2.16 5.74
CA HIS A 12 -9.68 1.74 6.36
C HIS A 12 -9.56 1.67 7.90
N PRO A 13 -10.36 2.42 8.69
CA PRO A 13 -10.21 2.50 10.15
C PRO A 13 -10.33 1.15 10.88
N HIS A 14 -11.26 0.27 10.47
CA HIS A 14 -11.36 -1.05 11.09
C HIS A 14 -10.14 -1.93 10.81
N THR A 15 -9.52 -1.77 9.63
CA THR A 15 -8.29 -2.48 9.29
C THR A 15 -7.15 -1.97 10.17
N ALA A 16 -7.01 -0.65 10.32
CA ALA A 16 -6.03 -0.03 11.21
C ALA A 16 -6.19 -0.49 12.67
N ALA A 17 -7.42 -0.58 13.16
CA ALA A 17 -7.69 -1.11 14.51
C ALA A 17 -7.27 -2.58 14.65
N LYS A 18 -7.36 -3.37 13.58
CA LYS A 18 -7.07 -4.81 13.57
C LYS A 18 -5.59 -5.14 13.44
N ILE A 19 -4.92 -4.54 12.45
CA ILE A 19 -3.52 -4.91 12.11
C ILE A 19 -2.51 -3.87 12.58
N GLY A 20 -2.97 -2.67 12.96
CA GLY A 20 -2.17 -1.51 13.33
C GLY A 20 -2.23 -0.41 12.28
N LEU A 21 -2.15 0.85 12.71
CA LEU A 21 -2.27 2.03 11.84
C LEU A 21 -1.22 2.01 10.73
N ASN A 22 0.06 1.85 11.08
CA ASN A 22 1.16 1.89 10.13
C ASN A 22 1.02 0.76 9.10
N GLU A 23 0.72 -0.45 9.57
CA GLU A 23 0.53 -1.61 8.70
C GLU A 23 -0.66 -1.40 7.74
N SER A 24 -1.78 -0.88 8.23
CA SER A 24 -2.94 -0.59 7.38
C SER A 24 -2.66 0.46 6.32
N MET A 25 -1.91 1.52 6.66
CA MET A 25 -1.55 2.56 5.68
C MET A 25 -0.59 2.02 4.61
N PHE A 26 0.41 1.22 5.00
CA PHE A 26 1.32 0.60 4.02
C PHE A 26 0.59 -0.40 3.12
N LEU A 27 -0.28 -1.24 3.70
CA LEU A 27 -1.06 -2.20 2.94
C LEU A 27 -1.98 -1.50 1.93
N GLN A 28 -2.69 -0.44 2.35
CA GLN A 28 -3.52 0.37 1.45
C GLN A 28 -2.68 1.02 0.34
N GLN A 29 -1.51 1.57 0.67
CA GLN A 29 -0.70 2.25 -0.34
C GLN A 29 -0.05 1.28 -1.34
N ILE A 30 0.30 0.06 -0.91
CA ILE A 30 0.74 -1.00 -1.82
C ILE A 30 -0.43 -1.44 -2.71
N HIS A 31 -1.63 -1.60 -2.13
CA HIS A 31 -2.84 -1.88 -2.89
C HIS A 31 -3.07 -0.81 -3.96
N GLU A 32 -3.12 0.48 -3.62
CA GLU A 32 -3.28 1.58 -4.57
C GLU A 32 -2.29 1.51 -5.74
N LEU A 33 -1.02 1.29 -5.43
CA LEU A 33 0.05 1.24 -6.43
C LEU A 33 0.03 -0.04 -7.28
N SER A 34 -0.78 -1.05 -6.92
CA SER A 34 -0.94 -2.28 -7.70
C SER A 34 -1.92 -2.13 -8.87
N PHE A 35 -2.50 -0.94 -9.06
CA PHE A 35 -3.39 -0.60 -10.15
C PHE A 35 -2.68 0.33 -11.11
N GLY A 36 -2.29 -0.20 -12.27
CA GLY A 36 -1.77 0.60 -13.36
C GLY A 36 -2.90 1.18 -14.23
N PRO A 37 -2.60 2.23 -15.03
CA PRO A 37 -3.57 2.88 -15.91
C PRO A 37 -4.13 2.00 -17.04
N ASN A 38 -3.59 0.79 -17.25
CA ASN A 38 -3.97 -0.10 -18.35
C ASN A 38 -4.39 -1.50 -17.88
N ASP A 39 -4.61 -1.71 -16.57
CA ASP A 39 -4.86 -3.04 -16.04
C ASP A 39 -6.33 -3.39 -15.97
N ILE A 40 -6.64 -4.58 -16.47
CA ILE A 40 -7.99 -5.17 -16.50
C ILE A 40 -8.17 -6.14 -15.32
N GLU A 41 -7.08 -6.67 -14.76
CA GLU A 41 -7.09 -7.57 -13.61
C GLU A 41 -6.64 -6.83 -12.35
N GLU A 42 -7.63 -6.54 -11.51
CA GLU A 42 -7.49 -5.82 -10.25
C GLU A 42 -6.48 -6.48 -9.29
N GLY A 43 -5.51 -5.71 -8.78
CA GLY A 43 -4.74 -6.04 -7.58
C GLY A 43 -3.60 -7.05 -7.71
N THR A 44 -3.34 -7.69 -8.85
CA THR A 44 -2.35 -8.79 -8.94
C THR A 44 -0.90 -8.36 -9.21
N GLN A 45 -0.62 -7.05 -9.25
CA GLN A 45 0.69 -6.54 -9.67
C GLN A 45 1.71 -6.40 -8.53
N TRP A 46 2.97 -6.60 -8.90
CA TRP A 46 4.10 -6.33 -8.01
C TRP A 46 4.43 -4.84 -7.99
N VAL A 47 4.36 -4.22 -6.82
CA VAL A 47 4.75 -2.83 -6.59
C VAL A 47 6.25 -2.77 -6.29
N SER A 48 7.05 -2.12 -7.15
CA SER A 48 8.46 -1.86 -6.86
C SER A 48 8.62 -0.54 -6.10
N ARG A 49 9.16 -0.61 -4.87
CA ARG A 49 9.49 0.58 -4.08
C ARG A 49 10.52 0.29 -2.99
N SER A 50 11.64 0.99 -3.01
CA SER A 50 12.65 0.93 -1.97
C SER A 50 12.16 1.57 -0.66
N TYR A 51 12.83 1.26 0.45
CA TYR A 51 12.51 1.89 1.73
C TYR A 51 12.73 3.41 1.71
N LYS A 52 13.68 3.91 0.91
CA LYS A 52 13.93 5.35 0.77
C LYS A 52 12.79 6.06 0.03
N GLU A 53 12.25 5.44 -1.01
CA GLU A 53 11.08 5.97 -1.74
C GLU A 53 9.79 5.86 -0.93
N TRP A 54 9.66 4.86 -0.05
CA TRP A 54 8.60 4.86 0.95
C TRP A 54 8.73 6.06 1.89
N HIS A 55 9.95 6.35 2.35
CA HIS A 55 10.21 7.47 3.26
C HIS A 55 10.03 8.85 2.62
N SER A 56 10.23 9.01 1.30
CA SER A 56 10.00 10.32 0.67
C SER A 56 8.52 10.73 0.72
N VAL A 57 7.61 9.76 0.56
CA VAL A 57 6.15 9.98 0.67
C VAL A 57 5.69 9.94 2.14
N MET A 58 6.17 8.98 2.92
CA MET A 58 5.79 8.78 4.32
C MET A 58 6.81 9.41 5.29
N ASN A 59 7.26 10.63 4.97
CA ASN A 59 8.37 11.30 5.68
C ASN A 59 8.05 11.69 7.14
N PHE A 60 6.79 11.56 7.55
CA PHE A 60 6.33 11.72 8.92
C PHE A 60 6.74 10.53 9.83
N TRP A 61 7.20 9.42 9.26
CA TRP A 61 7.77 8.29 10.00
C TRP A 61 9.28 8.14 9.77
N SER A 62 9.99 7.72 10.82
CA SER A 62 11.40 7.33 10.67
C SER A 62 11.56 6.10 9.77
N MET A 63 12.72 5.97 9.13
CA MET A 63 13.12 4.77 8.38
C MET A 63 12.87 3.46 9.16
N ALA A 64 13.14 3.47 10.47
CA ALA A 64 12.97 2.29 11.31
C ALA A 64 11.48 1.92 11.46
N THR A 65 10.58 2.90 11.55
CA THR A 65 9.13 2.66 11.60
C THR A 65 8.61 2.08 10.30
N ILE A 66 9.06 2.61 9.16
CA ILE A 66 8.71 2.10 7.81
C ILE A 66 9.12 0.63 7.68
N ILE A 67 10.38 0.32 7.99
CA ILE A 67 10.90 -1.05 7.89
C ILE A 67 10.15 -2.01 8.82
N ARG A 68 9.81 -1.58 10.05
CA ARG A 68 9.05 -2.39 11.00
C ARG A 68 7.64 -2.71 10.51
N ALA A 69 6.92 -1.71 9.98
CA ALA A 69 5.56 -1.90 9.49
C ALA A 69 5.52 -2.88 8.32
N ILE A 70 6.41 -2.68 7.33
CA ILE A 70 6.53 -3.58 6.17
C ILE A 70 6.87 -5.01 6.61
N ARG A 71 7.84 -5.19 7.52
CA ARG A 71 8.20 -6.52 8.04
C ARG A 71 7.05 -7.20 8.80
N LYS A 72 6.20 -6.43 9.47
CA LYS A 72 5.04 -6.97 10.17
C LYS A 72 3.98 -7.45 9.17
N LEU A 73 3.73 -6.70 8.10
CA LEU A 73 2.87 -7.16 7.00
C LEU A 73 3.38 -8.44 6.35
N GLU A 74 4.69 -8.52 6.09
CA GLU A 74 5.35 -9.73 5.55
C GLU A 74 5.17 -10.93 6.49
N LYS A 75 5.46 -10.74 7.79
CA LYS A 75 5.34 -11.80 8.79
C LYS A 75 3.90 -12.28 8.98
N SER A 76 2.94 -11.38 8.85
CA SER A 76 1.51 -11.69 8.95
C SER A 76 0.91 -12.26 7.66
N GLY A 77 1.69 -12.32 6.57
CA GLY A 77 1.24 -12.89 5.28
C GLY A 77 0.33 -11.97 4.47
N TYR A 78 0.13 -10.71 4.87
CA TYR A 78 -0.69 -9.76 4.10
C TYR A 78 -0.01 -9.31 2.81
N ILE A 79 1.32 -9.36 2.77
CA ILE A 79 2.10 -9.09 1.56
C ILE A 79 3.19 -10.13 1.38
N TYR A 80 3.43 -10.51 0.12
CA TYR A 80 4.67 -11.12 -0.31
C TYR A 80 5.69 -10.04 -0.64
N SER A 81 6.97 -10.33 -0.41
CA SER A 81 8.04 -9.43 -0.85
C SER A 81 9.23 -10.18 -1.42
N LYS A 82 9.91 -9.57 -2.39
CA LYS A 82 11.19 -10.04 -2.93
C LYS A 82 12.13 -8.87 -3.11
N ARG A 83 13.43 -9.12 -2.93
CA ARG A 83 14.48 -8.15 -3.22
C ARG A 83 15.01 -8.41 -4.62
N LEU A 84 15.15 -7.35 -5.38
CA LEU A 84 15.91 -7.36 -6.63
C LEU A 84 17.35 -6.89 -6.36
N ASN A 85 18.20 -7.00 -7.37
CA ASN A 85 19.56 -6.47 -7.31
C ASN A 85 19.51 -4.95 -7.09
N PHE A 86 20.55 -4.37 -6.46
CA PHE A 86 20.69 -2.93 -6.22
C PHE A 86 19.73 -2.27 -5.20
N GLY A 87 19.00 -3.05 -4.40
CA GLY A 87 18.26 -2.52 -3.24
C GLY A 87 16.80 -2.14 -3.52
N GLU A 88 16.31 -2.43 -4.72
CA GLU A 88 14.88 -2.41 -5.04
C GLU A 88 14.16 -3.56 -4.33
N LYS A 89 12.97 -3.25 -3.82
CA LYS A 89 12.11 -4.22 -3.13
C LYS A 89 10.74 -4.18 -3.78
N MET A 90 10.24 -5.36 -4.14
CA MET A 90 8.90 -5.50 -4.70
C MET A 90 7.96 -6.10 -3.66
N TYR A 91 6.69 -5.70 -3.72
CA TYR A 91 5.61 -6.17 -2.85
C TYR A 91 4.43 -6.64 -3.68
N LEU A 92 3.73 -7.67 -3.21
CA LEU A 92 2.48 -8.15 -3.78
C LEU A 92 1.49 -8.37 -2.62
N VAL A 93 0.27 -7.86 -2.73
CA VAL A 93 -0.76 -8.05 -1.71
C VAL A 93 -1.33 -9.46 -1.81
N ASP A 94 -1.51 -10.11 -0.67
CA ASP A 94 -2.26 -11.37 -0.57
C ASP A 94 -3.72 -11.08 -0.20
N TYR A 95 -4.58 -10.96 -1.20
CA TYR A 95 -6.00 -10.64 -1.00
C TYR A 95 -6.77 -11.77 -0.34
N GLU A 96 -6.37 -13.03 -0.53
CA GLU A 96 -7.03 -14.17 0.11
C GLU A 96 -6.76 -14.16 1.62
N VAL A 97 -5.53 -13.85 2.03
CA VAL A 97 -5.21 -13.63 3.45
C VAL A 97 -5.94 -12.41 3.99
N CYS A 98 -6.01 -11.30 3.24
CA CYS A 98 -6.77 -10.12 3.66
C CYS A 98 -8.24 -10.46 3.90
N LYS A 99 -8.89 -11.11 2.94
CA LYS A 99 -10.29 -11.54 3.02
C LYS A 99 -10.54 -12.50 4.17
N SER A 100 -9.69 -13.52 4.31
CA SER A 100 -9.79 -14.52 5.39
C SER A 100 -9.66 -13.89 6.78
N ASN A 101 -8.89 -12.80 6.88
CA ASN A 101 -8.71 -12.04 8.11
C ASN A 101 -9.64 -10.83 8.21
N ALA A 102 -10.68 -10.70 7.39
CA ALA A 102 -11.58 -9.54 7.40
C ALA A 102 -10.82 -8.18 7.43
N VAL A 103 -9.76 -8.10 6.62
CA VAL A 103 -9.03 -6.88 6.32
C VAL A 103 -9.64 -6.27 5.08
N TYR A 104 -10.04 -5.01 5.19
CA TYR A 104 -10.70 -4.25 4.13
C TYR A 104 -9.74 -3.21 3.56
N LEU A 105 -9.73 -3.10 2.23
CA LEU A 105 -8.98 -2.11 1.47
C LEU A 105 -9.98 -1.23 0.71
N LEU A 106 -9.65 0.05 0.59
CA LEU A 106 -10.47 1.01 -0.15
C LEU A 106 -10.21 0.85 -1.64
N GLN A 107 -11.23 1.13 -2.46
CA GLN A 107 -11.07 1.20 -3.91
C GLN A 107 -10.02 2.25 -4.28
N PRO A 108 -9.17 1.98 -5.28
CA PRO A 108 -8.16 2.94 -5.71
C PRO A 108 -8.77 4.21 -6.29
N ALA A 109 -8.07 5.33 -6.10
CA ALA A 109 -8.53 6.62 -6.56
C ALA A 109 -8.58 6.74 -8.09
N SER A 110 -7.90 5.86 -8.83
CA SER A 110 -7.82 5.91 -10.30
C SER A 110 -9.11 5.51 -11.04
N GLU A 111 -10.10 4.92 -10.37
CA GLU A 111 -11.36 4.53 -11.04
C GLU A 111 -12.32 5.70 -11.33
N GLU A 112 -12.20 6.83 -10.64
CA GLU A 112 -13.14 7.95 -10.83
C GLU A 112 -12.90 8.80 -12.10
N VAL A 113 -11.86 8.53 -12.90
CA VAL A 113 -11.52 9.38 -14.07
C VAL A 113 -11.90 8.78 -15.43
N VAL A 114 -12.37 7.53 -15.51
CA VAL A 114 -12.62 6.87 -16.82
C VAL A 114 -14.10 6.88 -17.27
N THR A 115 -15.03 7.42 -16.49
CA THR A 115 -16.43 7.61 -16.94
C THR A 115 -16.78 9.06 -17.24
N ILE A 116 -15.99 9.69 -18.11
CA ILE A 116 -16.48 10.81 -18.93
C ILE A 116 -15.82 10.71 -20.31
N ASN A 117 -16.53 10.07 -21.24
CA ASN A 117 -16.66 10.40 -22.68
C ASN A 117 -17.35 9.25 -23.42
#